data_AF-A0AAV4Y5I7-F1
#
_entry.id   AF-A0AAV4Y5I7-F1
#
_cell.length_a   1.000
_cell.length_b   1.000
_cell.length_c   1.000
_cell.angle_alpha   90.00
_cell.angle_beta   90.00
_cell.angle_gamma   90.00
#
_symmetry.space_group_name_H-M   'P 1'
#
loop_
_entity.id
_entity.type
_entity.pdbx_description
1 polymer ?
#
loop_
_entity_poly.entity_id
_entity_poly.type
_entity_poly.pdbx_seq_one_letter_code
_entity_poly.pdbx_strand_id
1 'polypeptide(L)'
;MLASKHSELTHSNLDNPYIMDSNVVRNRRLIDIVCSSWREEKLPDESIAVPASELPDPEPDNGNPQETLKEQEQKWTDLALNKINRTTPTASLS
;
A
#
# COMPACT_ATOMS: atom_id res chain seq x y z
N MET A 1 -35.05 33.18 -5.93
CA MET A 1 -33.88 32.73 -5.14
C MET A 1 -34.37 32.13 -3.84
N LEU A 2 -34.22 30.83 -3.64
CA LEU A 2 -33.81 30.24 -2.36
C LEU A 2 -33.55 28.76 -2.60
N ALA A 3 -32.31 28.40 -2.32
CA ALA A 3 -31.70 27.12 -2.60
C ALA A 3 -32.06 26.07 -1.53
N SER A 4 -31.93 24.81 -1.94
CA SER A 4 -31.45 23.69 -1.14
C SER A 4 -32.25 23.27 0.09
N LYS A 5 -32.82 22.07 0.00
CA LYS A 5 -32.70 21.04 1.03
C LYS A 5 -32.77 19.68 0.35
N HIS A 6 -31.59 19.16 0.00
CA HIS A 6 -31.35 17.72 0.01
C HIS A 6 -31.67 17.21 1.42
N SER A 7 -32.56 16.23 1.53
CA SER A 7 -32.57 15.30 2.66
C SER A 7 -32.94 13.95 2.11
N GLU A 8 -31.90 13.18 1.81
CA GLU A 8 -31.94 11.73 2.00
C GLU A 8 -32.56 11.42 3.37
N LEU A 9 -33.35 10.36 3.43
CA LEU A 9 -33.35 9.36 4.49
C LEU A 9 -34.46 8.35 4.14
N THR A 10 -34.00 7.23 3.59
CA THR A 10 -34.73 5.99 3.43
C THR A 10 -35.24 5.52 4.80
N HIS A 11 -36.48 5.83 5.17
CA HIS A 11 -37.12 5.33 6.39
C HIS A 11 -38.51 4.76 6.12
N SER A 12 -38.58 3.74 5.26
CA SER A 12 -39.80 2.93 5.08
C SER A 12 -39.49 1.43 5.18
N ASN A 13 -38.75 1.03 6.22
CA ASN A 13 -38.52 -0.38 6.55
C ASN A 13 -38.70 -0.69 8.05
N LEU A 14 -39.30 0.20 8.85
CA LEU A 14 -39.45 0.01 10.30
C LEU A 14 -40.84 -0.52 10.72
N ASP A 15 -41.81 -0.68 9.82
CA ASP A 15 -43.19 -1.09 10.18
C ASP A 15 -43.54 -2.54 9.83
N ASN A 16 -42.55 -3.38 9.47
CA ASN A 16 -42.78 -4.82 9.28
C ASN A 16 -42.35 -5.60 10.54
N PRO A 17 -43.29 -6.13 11.34
CA PRO A 17 -43.00 -6.76 12.64
C PRO A 17 -42.24 -8.11 12.54
N TYR A 18 -41.79 -8.49 11.35
CA TYR A 18 -41.06 -9.74 11.08
C TYR A 18 -39.63 -9.53 10.57
N ILE A 19 -39.12 -8.30 10.59
CA ILE A 19 -37.71 -8.04 10.28
C ILE A 19 -36.87 -8.45 11.49
N MET A 20 -36.29 -9.65 11.40
CA MET A 20 -35.28 -10.10 12.34
C MET A 20 -34.01 -9.27 12.14
N ASP A 21 -33.54 -8.63 13.21
CA ASP A 21 -32.27 -7.90 13.26
C ASP A 21 -31.06 -8.75 12.84
N SER A 22 -31.12 -10.06 13.12
CA SER A 22 -30.14 -11.06 12.71
C SER A 22 -30.13 -11.38 11.21
N ASN A 23 -31.15 -10.97 10.45
CA ASN A 23 -31.23 -11.21 9.01
C ASN A 23 -31.06 -9.92 8.22
N VAL A 24 -29.94 -9.81 7.49
CA VAL A 24 -29.68 -8.65 6.64
C VAL A 24 -30.67 -8.58 5.48
N VAL A 25 -31.40 -7.47 5.39
CA VAL A 25 -32.29 -7.17 4.27
C VAL A 25 -31.42 -6.93 3.02
N ARG A 26 -31.43 -7.87 2.08
CA ARG A 26 -30.67 -7.76 0.83
C ARG A 26 -31.47 -6.98 -0.21
N ASN A 27 -30.77 -6.20 -1.02
CA ASN A 27 -31.40 -5.49 -2.13
C ASN A 27 -31.83 -6.50 -3.22
N ARG A 28 -33.14 -6.71 -3.36
CA ARG A 28 -33.72 -7.64 -4.33
C ARG A 28 -33.28 -7.38 -5.76
N ARG A 29 -33.21 -6.11 -6.18
CA ARG A 29 -32.76 -5.75 -7.55
C ARG A 29 -31.32 -6.20 -7.81
N LEU A 30 -30.43 -6.06 -6.83
CA LEU A 30 -29.05 -6.53 -6.98
C LEU A 30 -28.99 -8.06 -7.04
N ILE A 31 -29.88 -8.76 -6.33
CA ILE A 31 -29.95 -10.22 -6.40
C ILE A 31 -30.35 -10.68 -7.81
N ASP A 32 -31.32 -10.02 -8.41
CA ASP A 32 -31.86 -10.36 -9.73
C ASP A 32 -30.88 -10.06 -10.88
N ILE A 33 -29.99 -9.07 -10.71
CA ILE A 33 -29.00 -8.68 -11.73
C ILE A 33 -27.80 -9.64 -11.78
N VAL A 34 -27.38 -10.18 -10.63
CA VAL A 34 -26.17 -11.01 -10.54
C VAL A 34 -26.49 -12.47 -10.88
N CYS A 35 -25.96 -12.94 -12.01
CA CYS A 35 -26.07 -14.34 -12.45
C CYS A 35 -25.27 -15.32 -11.57
N SER A 36 -25.62 -16.61 -11.61
CA SER A 36 -24.97 -17.66 -10.82
C SER A 36 -23.47 -17.75 -11.08
N SER A 37 -23.03 -17.61 -12.33
CA SER A 37 -21.61 -17.66 -12.69
C SER A 37 -20.80 -16.55 -12.01
N TRP A 38 -21.35 -15.33 -11.93
CA TRP A 38 -20.68 -14.22 -11.25
C TRP A 38 -20.66 -14.39 -9.73
N ARG A 39 -21.65 -15.08 -9.14
CA ARG A 39 -21.67 -15.39 -7.70
C ARG A 39 -20.60 -16.42 -7.30
N GLU A 40 -20.27 -17.32 -8.22
CA GLU A 40 -19.32 -18.41 -7.99
C GLU A 40 -17.91 -18.07 -8.42
N GLU A 41 -17.75 -17.00 -9.22
CA GLU A 41 -16.46 -16.49 -9.67
C GLU A 41 -15.57 -16.10 -8.48
N LYS A 42 -14.32 -16.56 -8.53
CA LYS A 42 -13.27 -16.21 -7.58
C LYS A 42 -12.14 -15.53 -8.33
N LEU A 43 -11.54 -14.53 -7.70
CA LEU A 43 -10.33 -13.93 -8.24
C LEU A 43 -9.22 -14.98 -8.30
N PRO A 44 -8.38 -14.97 -9.35
CA PRO A 44 -7.22 -15.85 -9.42
C PRO A 44 -6.19 -15.48 -8.36
N ASP A 45 -5.44 -16.47 -7.88
CA ASP A 45 -4.29 -16.28 -6.99
C ASP A 45 -3.08 -15.81 -7.79
N GLU A 46 -3.09 -14.55 -8.22
CA GLU A 46 -1.99 -13.93 -8.96
C GLU A 46 -1.11 -13.07 -8.05
N SER A 47 0.21 -13.13 -8.24
CA SER A 47 1.14 -12.25 -7.55
C SER A 47 1.02 -10.82 -8.06
N ILE A 48 0.95 -9.85 -7.16
CA ILE A 48 1.08 -8.44 -7.55
C ILE A 48 2.53 -8.10 -7.86
N ALA A 49 2.76 -7.32 -8.91
CA ALA A 49 4.09 -6.81 -9.22
C ALA A 49 4.47 -5.72 -8.20
N VAL A 50 5.47 -6.01 -7.36
CA VAL A 50 6.03 -5.03 -6.42
C VAL A 50 7.31 -4.45 -7.02
N PRO A 51 7.48 -3.11 -7.08
CA PRO A 51 8.71 -2.52 -7.57
C PRO A 51 9.91 -2.92 -6.70
N ALA A 52 10.91 -3.56 -7.31
CA ALA A 52 12.10 -4.03 -6.59
C ALA A 52 12.82 -2.89 -5.85
N SER A 53 12.77 -1.66 -6.37
CA SER A 53 13.37 -0.48 -5.74
C SER A 53 12.74 -0.10 -4.39
N GLU A 54 11.49 -0.49 -4.14
CA GLU A 54 10.77 -0.24 -2.89
C GLU A 54 10.92 -1.41 -1.90
N LEU A 55 11.61 -2.48 -2.31
CA LEU A 55 11.91 -3.60 -1.43
C LEU A 55 13.23 -3.34 -0.69
N PRO A 56 13.37 -3.85 0.55
CA PRO A 56 14.64 -3.87 1.25
C PRO A 56 15.71 -4.62 0.46
N ASP A 57 16.96 -4.18 0.58
CA ASP A 57 18.12 -4.88 -0.01
C ASP A 57 18.21 -6.32 0.55
N PRO A 58 18.22 -7.36 -0.30
CA PRO A 58 18.41 -8.74 0.16
C PRO A 58 19.77 -8.97 0.81
N GLU A 59 20.80 -8.19 0.48
CA GLU A 59 22.16 -8.29 1.02
C GLU A 59 22.62 -6.93 1.58
N PRO A 60 22.16 -6.52 2.78
CA PRO A 60 22.38 -5.18 3.28
C PRO A 60 23.87 -4.92 3.61
N ASP A 61 24.61 -4.37 2.64
CA ASP A 61 26.03 -3.98 2.76
C ASP A 61 26.28 -2.99 3.90
N ASN A 62 25.30 -2.14 4.17
CA ASN A 62 25.41 -1.02 5.11
C ASN A 62 24.88 -1.36 6.52
N GLY A 63 24.51 -2.63 6.78
CA GLY A 63 24.05 -3.10 8.08
C GLY A 63 22.63 -2.67 8.49
N ASN A 64 21.88 -1.97 7.61
CA ASN A 64 20.47 -1.64 7.82
C ASN A 64 19.55 -2.52 6.94
N PRO A 65 18.98 -3.60 7.49
CA PRO A 65 18.17 -4.55 6.71
C PRO A 65 16.75 -4.03 6.34
N GLN A 66 16.35 -2.85 6.80
CA GLN A 66 15.06 -2.25 6.44
C GLN A 66 15.16 -1.19 5.34
N GLU A 67 16.38 -0.82 4.95
CA GLU A 67 16.59 0.19 3.93
C GLU A 67 16.25 -0.36 2.53
N THR A 68 15.43 0.40 1.79
CA THR A 68 15.08 0.07 0.41
C THR A 68 16.20 0.44 -0.55
N LEU A 69 16.30 -0.27 -1.69
CA LEU A 69 17.29 0.05 -2.73
C LEU A 69 17.22 1.52 -3.17
N LYS A 70 16.01 2.07 -3.27
CA LYS A 70 15.78 3.48 -3.61
C LYS A 70 16.35 4.45 -2.57
N GLU A 71 16.22 4.14 -1.28
CA GLU A 71 16.76 4.99 -0.21
C GLU A 71 18.28 4.95 -0.18
N GLN A 72 18.88 3.77 -0.43
CA GLN A 72 20.32 3.59 -0.49
C GLN A 72 20.96 4.43 -1.61
N GLU A 73 20.36 4.46 -2.81
CA GLU A 73 20.83 5.28 -3.94
C GLU A 73 20.80 6.79 -3.67
N GLN A 74 19.93 7.24 -2.76
CA GLN A 74 19.82 8.65 -2.38
C GLN A 74 20.85 9.07 -1.32
N LYS A 75 21.56 8.12 -0.71
CA LYS A 75 22.60 8.43 0.28
C LYS A 75 23.87 8.87 -0.40
N TRP A 76 24.41 10.00 0.05
CA TRP A 76 25.73 10.45 -0.34
C TRP A 76 26.78 9.79 0.56
N THR A 77 27.50 8.80 0.02
CA THR A 77 28.52 8.02 0.76
C THR A 77 29.96 8.48 0.50
N ASP A 78 30.18 9.46 -0.39
CA ASP A 78 31.52 9.95 -0.71
C ASP A 78 32.03 10.94 0.36
N LEU A 79 32.94 10.44 1.20
CA LEU A 79 33.61 11.21 2.25
C LEU A 79 34.96 11.80 1.81
N ALA A 80 35.38 11.59 0.55
CA ALA A 80 36.68 12.02 0.01
C ALA A 80 37.92 11.64 0.84
N LEU A 81 37.84 10.58 1.66
CA LEU A 81 38.92 10.14 2.58
C LEU A 81 40.23 9.79 1.86
N ASN A 82 40.16 9.44 0.57
CA ASN A 82 41.33 9.24 -0.29
C ASN A 82 42.28 10.44 -0.34
N LYS A 83 41.81 11.65 -0.03
CA LYS A 83 42.64 12.85 0.04
C LYS A 83 43.53 12.88 1.28
N ILE A 84 43.12 12.23 2.37
CA ILE A 84 43.83 12.25 3.67
C ILE A 84 45.05 11.30 3.64
N ASN A 85 44.93 10.12 3.00
CA ASN A 85 46.03 9.16 2.92
C ASN A 85 47.17 9.59 1.98
N ARG A 86 46.94 10.54 1.08
CA ARG A 86 47.98 11.04 0.16
C ARG A 86 48.83 12.18 0.74
N THR A 87 48.44 12.73 1.89
CA THR A 87 49.12 13.86 2.52
C THR A 87 50.04 13.48 3.67
N THR A 88 50.24 12.19 3.97
CA THR A 88 51.34 11.78 4.87
C THR A 88 52.63 11.86 4.06
N PRO A 89 53.51 12.85 4.28
CA PRO A 89 54.85 12.75 3.75
C PRO A 89 55.48 11.58 4.47
N THR A 90 55.82 10.52 3.75
CA THR A 90 56.84 9.58 4.19
C THR A 90 58.10 10.40 4.39
N ALA A 91 58.28 10.92 5.60
CA ALA A 91 59.57 11.39 6.10
C ALA A 91 60.45 10.15 6.31
N SER A 92 60.76 9.47 5.22
CA SER A 92 61.99 8.71 5.12
C SER A 92 63.07 9.73 4.84
N LEU A 93 64.00 9.91 5.78
CA LEU A 93 65.44 10.01 5.52
C LEU A 93 66.23 10.24 6.84
N SER A 94 67.13 9.29 7.08
CA SER A 94 68.37 9.33 7.88
C SER A 94 68.28 9.32 9.40
#